data_AF-A0A974NE01-F1
#
_entry.id   AF-A0A974NE01-F1
#
_cell.length_a   1.000
_cell.length_b   1.000
_cell.length_c   1.000
_cell.angle_alpha   90.00
_cell.angle_beta   90.00
_cell.angle_gamma   90.00
#
_symmetry.space_group_name_H-M   'P 1'
#
loop_
_entity.id
_entity.type
_entity.pdbx_description
1 polymer ?
#
loop_
_entity_poly.entity_id
_entity_poly.type
_entity_poly.pdbx_seq_one_letter_code
_entity_poly.pdbx_strand_id
1 'polypeptide(L)'
;MLEGNNLYTNTLNPIGWIDPLGLCRHAQQAKDMGYRKINERSYSQAVYHNPKASIDLRYITPHIDGHNGGFWNAASSIRNLGSKSTRSGTYNIDLTVRIGG
;
A
#
# COMPACT_ATOMS: atom_id res chain seq x y z
N MET A 1 16.38 -8.38 29.52
CA MET A 1 15.84 -9.00 28.30
C MET A 1 15.51 -7.87 27.36
N LEU A 2 16.33 -7.62 26.35
CA LEU A 2 16.13 -6.51 25.42
C LEU A 2 15.53 -7.06 24.13
N GLU A 3 14.39 -6.49 23.78
CA GLU A 3 13.47 -6.96 22.76
C GLU A 3 14.07 -6.87 21.35
N GLY A 4 13.70 -7.84 20.52
CA GLY A 4 14.30 -8.09 19.22
C GLY A 4 14.29 -6.89 18.27
N ASN A 5 15.44 -6.71 17.63
CA ASN A 5 15.76 -5.71 16.61
C ASN A 5 14.68 -5.61 15.52
N ASN A 6 13.96 -4.50 15.49
CA ASN A 6 13.02 -4.16 14.43
C ASN A 6 13.79 -3.57 13.24
N LEU A 7 14.05 -4.38 12.21
CA LEU A 7 14.86 -4.06 11.02
C LEU A 7 14.22 -3.04 10.04
N TYR A 8 13.41 -2.10 10.55
CA TYR A 8 12.76 -1.06 9.71
C TYR A 8 12.99 0.36 10.25
N THR A 9 14.07 0.58 11.02
CA THR A 9 14.46 1.95 11.38
C THR A 9 15.07 2.66 10.16
N ASN A 10 14.35 3.66 9.68
CA ASN A 10 14.84 4.89 9.05
C ASN A 10 16.10 4.79 8.17
N THR A 11 15.89 4.85 6.85
CA THR A 11 16.86 5.49 5.95
C THR A 11 16.12 6.46 5.04
N LEU A 12 16.10 7.74 5.41
CA LEU A 12 16.15 8.81 4.41
C LEU A 12 17.58 8.77 3.85
N ASN A 13 17.80 8.07 2.74
CA ASN A 13 19.10 8.08 2.06
C ASN A 13 19.00 8.98 0.82
N PRO A 14 19.63 10.16 0.78
CA PRO A 14 19.51 11.10 -0.34
C PRO A 14 20.43 10.81 -1.52
N ILE A 15 21.14 9.67 -1.59
CA ILE A 15 22.06 9.39 -2.72
C ILE A 15 22.00 7.90 -3.11
N GLY A 16 21.42 7.62 -4.29
CA GLY A 16 21.90 6.54 -5.16
C GLY A 16 21.19 5.17 -5.17
N TRP A 17 20.15 4.92 -4.38
CA TRP A 17 19.34 3.70 -4.50
C TRP A 17 17.89 4.04 -4.85
N ILE A 18 17.59 4.05 -6.15
CA ILE A 18 16.21 4.05 -6.64
C ILE A 18 15.61 2.70 -6.26
N ASP A 19 14.66 2.69 -5.32
CA ASP A 19 13.86 1.51 -5.01
C ASP A 19 13.19 1.04 -6.32
N PRO A 20 13.62 -0.10 -6.91
CA PRO A 20 13.18 -0.52 -8.23
C PRO A 20 11.68 -0.81 -8.31
N LEU A 21 10.99 -0.87 -7.15
CA LEU A 21 9.55 -1.08 -7.03
C LEU A 21 8.83 0.15 -6.43
N GLY A 22 9.55 1.20 -6.04
CA GLY A 22 9.01 2.39 -5.40
C GLY A 22 8.23 2.11 -4.12
N LEU A 23 8.53 1.05 -3.38
CA LEU A 23 7.82 0.62 -2.17
C LEU A 23 8.03 1.56 -0.98
N CYS A 24 9.18 2.23 -0.87
CA CYS A 24 9.48 3.17 0.20
C CYS A 24 8.48 4.35 0.28
N ARG A 25 8.10 4.94 -0.87
CA ARG A 25 7.08 6.01 -0.93
C ARG A 25 5.69 5.53 -0.54
N HIS A 26 5.32 4.30 -0.90
CA HIS A 26 4.02 3.73 -0.55
C HIS A 26 3.92 3.48 0.96
N ALA A 27 4.98 2.94 1.57
CA ALA A 27 5.00 2.68 3.01
C ALA A 27 4.83 3.96 3.84
N GLN A 28 5.51 5.05 3.45
CA GLN A 28 5.38 6.35 4.12
C GLN A 28 3.97 6.94 3.92
N GLN A 29 3.49 6.99 2.69
CA GLN A 29 2.15 7.51 2.38
C GLN A 29 1.04 6.72 3.09
N ALA A 30 1.12 5.38 3.12
CA ALA A 30 0.18 4.54 3.85
C ALA A 30 0.15 4.90 5.34
N LYS A 31 1.32 5.08 5.95
CA LYS A 31 1.45 5.46 7.36
C LYS A 31 0.83 6.84 7.62
N ASP A 32 1.07 7.81 6.75
CA ASP A 32 0.53 9.17 6.87
C ASP A 32 -1.00 9.18 6.75
N MET A 33 -1.57 8.28 5.95
CA MET A 33 -3.02 8.02 5.85
C MET A 33 -3.58 7.15 6.99
N GLY A 34 -2.76 6.75 7.97
CA GLY A 34 -3.17 5.95 9.12
C GLY A 34 -3.31 4.45 8.86
N TYR A 35 -2.76 3.95 7.75
CA TYR A 35 -2.70 2.53 7.45
C TYR A 35 -1.48 1.88 8.10
N ARG A 36 -1.64 0.64 8.56
CA ARG A 36 -0.54 -0.20 9.04
C ARG A 36 -0.25 -1.32 8.06
N LYS A 37 1.03 -1.59 7.80
CA LYS A 37 1.45 -2.78 7.05
C LYS A 37 1.06 -4.04 7.83
N ILE A 38 0.55 -5.04 7.12
CA ILE A 38 0.27 -6.37 7.69
C ILE A 38 1.20 -7.41 7.05
N ASN A 39 1.35 -8.57 7.70
CA ASN A 39 2.19 -9.67 7.22
C ASN A 39 1.52 -10.48 6.10
N GLU A 40 0.80 -9.80 5.22
CA GLU A 40 0.08 -10.37 4.09
C GLU A 40 0.61 -9.77 2.79
N ARG A 41 0.52 -10.56 1.73
CA ARG A 41 0.99 -10.15 0.39
C ARG A 41 -0.08 -10.38 -0.66
N SER A 42 -0.22 -9.44 -1.58
CA SER A 42 -0.99 -9.61 -2.82
C SER A 42 -0.04 -9.51 -4.00
N TYR A 43 0.09 -10.57 -4.81
CA TYR A 43 1.05 -10.64 -5.93
C TYR A 43 2.45 -10.10 -5.56
N SER A 44 2.97 -10.55 -4.42
CA SER A 44 4.28 -10.14 -3.85
C SER A 44 4.39 -8.70 -3.34
N GLN A 45 3.29 -7.93 -3.32
CA GLN A 45 3.24 -6.59 -2.77
C GLN A 45 2.78 -6.58 -1.32
N ALA A 46 3.24 -5.60 -0.55
CA ALA A 46 2.80 -5.40 0.83
C ALA A 46 1.33 -4.94 0.87
N VAL A 47 0.54 -5.56 1.75
CA VAL A 47 -0.81 -5.10 2.06
C VAL A 47 -0.78 -4.18 3.28
N TYR A 48 -1.55 -3.10 3.20
CA TYR A 48 -1.78 -2.18 4.31
C TYR A 48 -3.25 -2.19 4.70
N HIS A 49 -3.53 -2.05 5.99
CA HIS A 49 -4.86 -2.14 6.57
C HIS A 49 -5.16 -0.91 7.44
N ASN A 50 -6.36 -0.35 7.28
CA ASN A 50 -6.91 0.67 8.16
C ASN A 50 -8.36 0.33 8.53
N PRO A 51 -8.63 -0.06 9.80
CA PRO A 51 -9.98 -0.42 10.23
C PRO A 51 -10.93 0.77 10.31
N LYS A 52 -10.40 2.01 10.36
CA LYS A 52 -11.19 3.25 10.38
C LYS A 52 -11.59 3.73 8.99
N ALA A 53 -10.94 3.20 7.95
CA ALA A 53 -11.30 3.52 6.57
C ALA A 53 -12.64 2.86 6.19
N SER A 54 -13.30 3.46 5.19
CA SER A 54 -14.47 2.87 4.54
C SER A 54 -14.18 1.43 4.12
N ILE A 55 -15.22 0.59 4.09
CA ILE A 55 -15.06 -0.84 3.80
C ILE A 55 -14.27 -1.06 2.50
N ASP A 56 -14.56 -0.30 1.44
CA ASP A 56 -13.90 -0.38 0.13
C ASP A 56 -12.43 0.04 0.11
N LEU A 57 -11.99 0.81 1.11
CA LEU A 57 -10.62 1.29 1.27
C LEU A 57 -9.90 0.60 2.41
N ARG A 58 -10.51 -0.41 3.03
CA ARG A 58 -10.00 -1.02 4.27
C ARG A 58 -8.63 -1.65 4.09
N TYR A 59 -8.41 -2.24 2.93
CA TYR A 59 -7.13 -2.81 2.53
C TYR A 59 -6.64 -2.13 1.26
N ILE A 60 -5.36 -1.75 1.26
CA ILE A 60 -4.70 -1.15 0.10
C ILE A 60 -3.40 -1.90 -0.20
N THR A 61 -3.04 -1.96 -1.48
CA THR A 61 -1.75 -2.43 -1.98
C THR A 61 -1.24 -1.46 -3.05
N PRO A 62 0.07 -1.24 -3.19
CA PRO A 62 0.64 -0.39 -4.24
C PRO A 62 0.08 -0.72 -5.63
N HIS A 63 -0.06 0.27 -6.50
CA HIS A 63 -0.36 0.05 -7.91
C HIS A 63 0.92 0.15 -8.74
N ILE A 64 1.47 -1.00 -9.15
CA ILE A 64 2.77 -1.06 -9.85
C ILE A 64 2.68 -0.51 -11.28
N ASP A 65 1.57 -0.75 -11.98
CA ASP A 65 1.37 -0.35 -13.38
C ASP A 65 1.01 1.15 -13.52
N GLY A 66 1.58 2.04 -12.69
CA GLY A 66 1.25 3.46 -12.47
C GLY A 66 1.20 4.43 -13.67
N HIS A 67 1.08 3.92 -14.89
CA HIS A 67 0.95 4.62 -16.16
C HIS A 67 -0.22 5.63 -16.22
N ASN A 68 -1.26 5.48 -15.38
CA ASN A 68 -2.48 6.32 -15.45
C ASN A 68 -2.79 7.10 -14.16
N GLY A 69 -1.80 7.38 -13.30
CA GLY A 69 -2.02 8.12 -12.04
C GLY A 69 -2.65 7.29 -10.91
N GLY A 70 -2.82 5.99 -11.12
CA GLY A 70 -3.16 5.03 -10.08
C GLY A 70 -1.97 4.79 -9.16
N PHE A 71 -2.18 4.98 -7.86
CA PHE A 71 -1.15 4.79 -6.82
C PHE A 71 -1.50 3.62 -5.89
N TRP A 72 -2.80 3.39 -5.65
CA TRP A 72 -3.29 2.34 -4.76
C TRP A 72 -4.32 1.45 -5.45
N ASN A 73 -4.25 0.14 -5.23
CA ASN A 73 -5.37 -0.76 -5.42
C ASN A 73 -6.03 -0.99 -4.06
N ALA A 74 -7.35 -0.79 -3.95
CA ALA A 74 -8.08 -0.93 -2.70
C ALA A 74 -9.14 -2.02 -2.76
N ALA A 75 -9.45 -2.64 -1.62
CA ALA A 75 -10.51 -3.63 -1.50
C ALA A 75 -11.07 -3.75 -0.06
N SER A 76 -12.23 -4.41 0.02
CA SER A 76 -12.92 -4.75 1.27
C SER A 76 -12.33 -5.89 2.07
N SER A 77 -11.49 -6.73 1.44
CA SER A 77 -10.78 -7.82 2.09
C SER A 77 -9.46 -8.13 1.40
N ILE A 78 -8.55 -8.79 2.10
CA ILE A 78 -7.26 -9.25 1.55
C ILE A 78 -7.51 -10.20 0.37
N ARG A 79 -8.48 -11.11 0.48
CA ARG A 79 -8.85 -12.04 -0.59
C ARG A 79 -9.29 -11.29 -1.86
N ASN A 80 -9.97 -10.16 -1.68
CA ASN A 80 -10.46 -9.33 -2.77
C ASN A 80 -9.36 -8.50 -3.45
N LEU A 81 -8.21 -8.27 -2.79
CA LEU A 81 -7.04 -7.66 -3.43
C LEU A 81 -6.38 -8.57 -4.48
N GLY A 82 -6.66 -9.88 -4.44
CA GLY A 82 -6.07 -10.88 -5.34
C GLY A 82 -6.70 -10.95 -6.73
N SER A 83 -7.79 -10.23 -7.01
CA SER A 83 -8.41 -10.20 -8.34
C SER A 83 -8.91 -8.81 -8.71
N LYS A 84 -8.73 -8.44 -9.98
CA LYS A 84 -9.24 -7.17 -10.53
C LYS A 84 -10.77 -7.08 -10.47
N SER A 85 -11.47 -8.22 -10.55
CA SER A 85 -12.93 -8.28 -10.48
C SER A 85 -13.49 -8.06 -9.07
N THR A 86 -12.65 -8.21 -8.03
CA THR A 86 -13.09 -8.17 -6.63
C THR A 86 -12.54 -6.98 -5.86
N ARG A 87 -11.53 -6.28 -6.39
CA ARG A 87 -11.02 -5.02 -5.80
C ARG A 87 -12.03 -3.88 -6.03
N SER A 88 -12.14 -2.99 -5.06
CA SER A 88 -13.04 -1.83 -5.14
C SER A 88 -12.57 -0.83 -6.21
N GLY A 89 -11.26 -0.76 -6.47
CA GLY A 89 -10.71 -0.05 -7.62
C GLY A 89 -9.25 0.35 -7.47
N THR A 90 -8.78 1.12 -8.44
CA THR A 90 -7.50 1.83 -8.43
C THR A 90 -7.76 3.29 -8.06
N TYR A 91 -6.97 3.85 -7.15
CA TYR A 91 -7.12 5.20 -6.59
C TYR A 91 -5.85 6.02 -6.74
N ASN A 92 -6.00 7.34 -6.67
CA ASN A 92 -4.89 8.30 -6.55
C ASN A 92 -4.17 8.15 -5.20
N ILE A 93 -3.07 8.91 -5.03
CA ILE A 93 -2.16 8.81 -3.87
C ILE A 93 -2.83 9.01 -2.49
N ASP A 94 -3.87 9.84 -2.42
CA ASP A 94 -4.58 10.18 -1.18
C ASP A 94 -5.91 9.42 -1.00
N LEU A 95 -6.20 8.44 -1.86
CA LEU A 95 -7.43 7.64 -1.84
C LEU A 95 -8.74 8.44 -2.02
N THR A 96 -8.66 9.69 -2.50
CA THR A 96 -9.81 10.59 -2.68
C THR A 96 -10.48 10.45 -4.05
N VAL A 97 -9.75 10.01 -5.07
CA VAL A 97 -10.23 9.88 -6.45
C VAL A 97 -10.00 8.45 -6.93
N ARG A 98 -11.08 7.80 -7.40
CA ARG A 98 -11.00 6.51 -8.08
C ARG A 98 -10.65 6.73 -9.55
N ILE A 99 -9.54 6.13 -9.98
CA ILE A 99 -8.99 6.23 -11.34
C ILE A 99 -9.51 5.11 -12.24
N GLY A 100 -9.76 3.92 -11.69
CA GLY A 100 -10.21 2.77 -12.49
C GLY A 100 -10.67 1.58 -11.66
N GLY A 101 -11.07 0.49 -12.32
CA GLY A 101 -11.49 -0.77 -11.71
C GLY A 101 -11.03 -1.94 -12.55
#